data_AF-A0AB33JGA8-F1
#
_entry.id   AF-A0AB33JGA8-F1
#
_cell.length_a   1.000
_cell.length_b   1.000
_cell.length_c   1.000
_cell.angle_alpha   90.00
_cell.angle_beta   90.00
_cell.angle_gamma   90.00
#
_symmetry.space_group_name_H-M   'P 1'
#
loop_
_entity.id
_entity.type
_entity.pdbx_description
1 polymer ?
#
loop_
_entity_poly.entity_id
_entity_poly.type
_entity_poly.pdbx_seq_one_letter_code
_entity_poly.pdbx_strand_id
1 'polypeptide(L)'
;MKRVLFILAFIGFAFTSVNAQNVYNEIKRLSEAVANDQTKDIETRKIATFKVDELNYMAAKSAELMPDSSMRMLDYQAYAMYEYVNLFLDRLTKAEKKTDKDEVKEIFKVASINNSRFNDMDKELVLAYYSNPNYITQFSLDTDWVRALRDVKESLGIE
;
A
#
# COMPACT_ATOMS: atom_id res chain seq x y z
N MET A 1 -22.71 -18.54 6.71
CA MET A 1 -22.64 -17.82 5.42
C MET A 1 -21.26 -18.07 4.82
N LYS A 2 -21.23 -18.45 3.54
CA LYS A 2 -20.14 -19.21 2.91
C LYS A 2 -18.80 -18.47 3.00
N ARG A 3 -17.84 -19.12 3.66
CA ARG A 3 -16.43 -18.71 3.79
C ARG A 3 -15.80 -18.74 2.41
N VAL A 4 -15.83 -17.62 1.71
CA VAL A 4 -15.00 -17.41 0.51
C VAL A 4 -13.93 -16.41 0.91
N LEU A 5 -13.04 -16.86 1.80
CA LEU A 5 -11.77 -16.20 2.09
C LEU A 5 -10.80 -16.68 1.01
N PHE A 6 -10.88 -16.09 -0.18
CA PHE A 6 -9.83 -16.30 -1.17
C PHE A 6 -8.58 -15.62 -0.63
N ILE A 7 -7.70 -16.50 -0.15
CA ILE A 7 -6.26 -16.36 0.01
C ILE A 7 -5.77 -15.21 -0.87
N LEU A 8 -5.53 -14.07 -0.24
CA LEU A 8 -4.51 -13.15 -0.69
C LEU A 8 -3.28 -14.01 -0.91
N ALA A 9 -2.90 -14.21 -2.16
CA ALA A 9 -1.66 -14.88 -2.48
C ALA A 9 -0.57 -14.10 -1.75
N PHE A 10 -0.10 -14.66 -0.64
CA PHE A 10 1.14 -14.30 0.01
C PHE A 10 2.18 -14.61 -1.08
N ILE A 11 2.46 -13.64 -1.94
CA ILE A 11 3.67 -13.68 -2.76
C ILE A 11 4.76 -13.48 -1.73
N GLY A 12 5.14 -14.59 -1.07
CA GLY A 12 6.37 -14.70 -0.35
C GLY A 12 7.44 -14.49 -1.40
N PHE A 13 7.88 -13.25 -1.55
CA PHE A 13 9.09 -12.96 -2.30
C PHE A 13 10.22 -13.66 -1.54
N ALA A 14 10.57 -14.85 -1.99
CA ALA A 14 11.90 -15.37 -1.76
C ALA A 14 12.83 -14.43 -2.55
N PHE A 15 13.33 -13.38 -1.90
CA PHE A 15 14.35 -12.50 -2.48
C PHE A 15 15.65 -13.29 -2.63
N THR A 16 15.73 -14.15 -3.64
CA THR A 16 17.00 -14.74 -4.07
C THR A 16 17.79 -13.65 -4.78
N SER A 17 18.61 -12.90 -4.02
CA SER A 17 19.68 -12.02 -4.50
C SER A 17 19.38 -11.23 -5.78
N VAL A 18 18.16 -10.73 -5.96
CA VAL A 18 17.88 -9.70 -6.95
C VAL A 18 18.52 -8.46 -6.37
N ASN A 19 19.46 -7.87 -7.12
CA ASN A 19 20.10 -6.60 -6.79
C ASN A 19 19.06 -5.68 -6.13
N ALA A 20 19.32 -5.18 -4.93
CA ALA A 20 18.40 -4.34 -4.14
C ALA A 20 18.04 -2.99 -4.81
N GLN A 21 18.26 -2.87 -6.12
CA GLN A 21 18.01 -1.75 -7.03
C GLN A 21 16.74 -1.92 -7.89
N ASN A 22 15.89 -2.94 -7.67
CA ASN A 22 14.77 -3.26 -8.55
C ASN A 22 13.44 -3.59 -7.82
N VAL A 23 13.32 -3.27 -6.53
CA VAL A 23 12.14 -3.63 -5.73
C VAL A 23 10.91 -2.88 -6.21
N TYR A 24 11.05 -1.58 -6.46
CA TYR A 24 10.00 -0.74 -7.04
C TYR A 24 9.46 -1.33 -8.34
N ASN A 25 10.36 -1.64 -9.28
CA ASN A 25 9.99 -2.13 -10.61
C ASN A 25 9.25 -3.47 -10.53
N GLU A 26 9.70 -4.36 -9.65
CA GLU A 26 9.09 -5.69 -9.50
C GLU A 26 7.71 -5.61 -8.84
N ILE A 27 7.54 -4.81 -7.79
CA ILE A 27 6.23 -4.60 -7.15
C ILE A 27 5.26 -3.96 -8.15
N LYS A 28 5.71 -2.97 -8.94
CA LYS A 28 4.91 -2.32 -9.98
C LYS A 28 4.46 -3.33 -11.03
N ARG A 29 5.40 -4.07 -11.62
CA ARG A 29 5.13 -5.08 -12.66
C ARG A 29 4.11 -6.12 -12.19
N LEU A 30 4.27 -6.65 -10.97
CA LEU A 30 3.35 -7.65 -10.43
C LEU A 30 1.98 -7.06 -10.09
N SER A 31 1.93 -5.84 -9.57
CA SER A 31 0.67 -5.16 -9.29
C SER A 31 -0.09 -4.85 -10.58
N GLU A 32 0.60 -4.41 -11.64
CA GLU A 32 0.00 -4.20 -12.97
C GLU A 32 -0.56 -5.50 -13.56
N ALA A 33 0.17 -6.61 -13.43
CA ALA A 33 -0.31 -7.91 -13.89
C ALA A 33 -1.62 -8.31 -13.18
N VAL A 34 -1.70 -8.12 -11.86
CA VAL A 34 -2.91 -8.44 -11.07
C VAL A 34 -4.06 -7.48 -11.37
N ALA A 35 -3.80 -6.17 -11.48
CA ALA A 35 -4.83 -5.17 -11.76
C ALA A 35 -5.54 -5.43 -13.12
N ASN A 36 -4.79 -5.91 -14.11
CA ASN A 36 -5.28 -6.18 -15.45
C ASN A 36 -5.82 -7.61 -15.66
N ASP A 37 -5.61 -8.52 -14.71
CA ASP A 37 -6.07 -9.91 -14.80
C ASP A 37 -7.58 -10.01 -14.51
N GLN A 38 -8.39 -10.11 -15.56
CA GLN A 38 -9.85 -10.25 -15.48
C GLN A 38 -10.31 -11.57 -14.84
N THR A 39 -9.42 -12.53 -14.61
CA THR A 39 -9.73 -13.77 -13.89
C THR A 39 -9.71 -13.59 -12.36
N LYS A 40 -9.13 -12.49 -11.86
CA LYS A 40 -9.13 -12.15 -10.43
C LYS A 40 -10.42 -11.42 -10.03
N ASP A 41 -10.80 -11.57 -8.76
CA ASP A 41 -11.95 -10.85 -8.22
C ASP A 41 -11.71 -9.33 -8.18
N ILE A 42 -12.80 -8.57 -8.18
CA ILE A 42 -12.78 -7.11 -8.29
C ILE A 42 -12.01 -6.44 -7.15
N GLU A 43 -12.06 -6.98 -5.93
CA GLU A 43 -11.40 -6.37 -4.77
C GLU A 43 -9.89 -6.60 -4.84
N THR A 44 -9.45 -7.81 -5.21
CA THR A 44 -8.04 -8.09 -5.48
C THR A 44 -7.48 -7.16 -6.56
N ARG A 45 -8.23 -6.95 -7.64
CA ARG A 45 -7.83 -6.03 -8.72
C ARG A 45 -7.73 -4.59 -8.23
N LYS A 46 -8.70 -4.10 -7.44
CA LYS A 46 -8.68 -2.74 -6.86
C LYS A 46 -7.48 -2.50 -5.94
N ILE A 47 -7.14 -3.46 -5.08
CA ILE A 47 -5.95 -3.37 -4.22
C ILE A 47 -4.69 -3.24 -5.07
N ALA A 48 -4.60 -4.03 -6.15
CA ALA A 48 -3.47 -3.96 -7.07
C ALA A 48 -3.43 -2.63 -7.83
N THR A 49 -4.59 -2.11 -8.27
CA THR A 49 -4.70 -0.78 -8.88
C THR A 49 -4.19 0.31 -7.94
N PHE A 50 -4.60 0.30 -6.67
CA PHE A 50 -4.06 1.23 -5.67
C PHE A 50 -2.53 1.18 -5.60
N LYS A 51 -1.93 -0.02 -5.54
CA LYS A 51 -0.47 -0.17 -5.51
C LYS A 51 0.21 0.42 -6.75
N VAL A 52 -0.38 0.24 -7.93
CA VAL A 52 0.15 0.80 -9.19
C VAL A 52 0.09 2.32 -9.17
N ASP A 53 -1.08 2.88 -8.82
CA ASP A 53 -1.29 4.33 -8.80
C ASP A 53 -0.37 5.00 -7.78
N GLU A 54 -0.20 4.39 -6.62
CA GLU A 54 0.72 4.89 -5.61
C GLU A 54 2.18 4.89 -6.08
N LEU A 55 2.64 3.80 -6.69
CA LEU A 55 4.00 3.74 -7.22
C LEU A 55 4.24 4.75 -8.34
N ASN A 56 3.23 5.02 -9.17
CA ASN A 56 3.29 6.05 -10.21
C ASN A 56 3.35 7.46 -9.59
N TYR A 57 2.48 7.76 -8.63
CA TYR A 57 2.45 9.02 -7.90
C TYR A 57 3.80 9.28 -7.22
N MET A 58 4.29 8.32 -6.42
CA MET A 58 5.54 8.43 -5.69
C MET A 58 6.74 8.72 -6.61
N ALA A 59 6.83 8.02 -7.73
CA ALA A 59 7.91 8.22 -8.70
C ALA A 59 7.81 9.61 -9.36
N ALA A 60 6.62 10.04 -9.77
CA ALA A 60 6.40 11.34 -10.38
C ALA A 60 6.75 12.49 -9.42
N LYS A 61 6.23 12.47 -8.18
CA LYS A 61 6.53 13.51 -7.17
C LYS A 61 7.99 13.50 -6.75
N SER A 62 8.63 12.33 -6.69
CA SER A 62 10.06 12.25 -6.38
C SER A 62 10.91 12.87 -7.49
N ALA A 63 10.58 12.62 -8.76
CA ALA A 63 11.27 13.24 -9.89
C ALA A 63 11.06 14.78 -9.92
N GLU A 64 9.87 15.25 -9.54
CA GLU A 64 9.53 16.68 -9.47
C GLU A 64 10.27 17.40 -8.35
N LEU A 65 10.20 16.88 -7.12
CA LEU A 65 10.60 17.59 -5.90
C LEU A 65 11.97 17.18 -5.37
N MET A 66 12.48 16.02 -5.79
CA MET A 66 13.75 15.46 -5.33
C MET A 66 14.52 14.85 -6.52
N PRO A 67 14.93 15.66 -7.51
CA PRO A 67 15.55 15.16 -8.75
C PRO A 67 16.85 14.36 -8.51
N ASP A 68 17.55 14.64 -7.41
CA ASP A 68 18.77 13.92 -7.00
C ASP A 68 18.48 12.67 -6.14
N SER A 69 17.21 12.31 -5.95
CA SER A 69 16.86 11.15 -5.15
C SER A 69 17.31 9.84 -5.82
N SER A 70 17.94 8.98 -5.03
CA SER A 70 18.41 7.69 -5.54
C SER A 70 17.25 6.73 -5.81
N MET A 71 17.40 5.86 -6.80
CA MET A 71 16.47 4.74 -7.04
C MET A 71 16.25 3.88 -5.78
N ARG A 72 17.29 3.76 -4.94
CA ARG A 72 17.22 3.06 -3.66
C ARG A 72 16.17 3.64 -2.70
N MET A 73 15.92 4.96 -2.75
CA MET A 73 14.86 5.58 -1.95
C MET A 73 13.48 5.10 -2.39
N LEU A 74 13.23 5.04 -3.70
CA LEU A 74 11.98 4.50 -4.26
C LEU A 74 11.82 3.02 -3.92
N ASP A 75 12.89 2.24 -3.95
CA ASP A 75 12.86 0.83 -3.55
C ASP A 75 12.42 0.65 -2.09
N TYR A 76 12.97 1.46 -1.16
CA TYR A 76 12.58 1.40 0.26
C TYR A 76 11.12 1.80 0.49
N GLN A 77 10.66 2.87 -0.17
CA GLN A 77 9.28 3.32 -0.05
C GLN A 77 8.30 2.32 -0.67
N ALA A 78 8.62 1.76 -1.85
CA ALA A 78 7.81 0.74 -2.50
C ALA A 78 7.70 -0.54 -1.65
N TYR A 79 8.82 -0.99 -1.06
CA TYR A 79 8.81 -2.14 -0.17
C TYR A 79 7.97 -1.88 1.09
N ALA A 80 8.14 -0.71 1.72
CA ALA A 80 7.36 -0.34 2.90
C ALA A 80 5.85 -0.23 2.57
N MET A 81 5.48 0.32 1.42
CA MET A 81 4.08 0.34 0.95
C MET A 81 3.53 -1.07 0.78
N TYR A 82 4.31 -1.97 0.17
CA TYR A 82 3.93 -3.36 -0.01
C TYR A 82 3.70 -4.07 1.33
N GLU A 83 4.62 -3.93 2.29
CA GLU A 83 4.48 -4.47 3.64
C GLU A 83 3.28 -3.87 4.37
N TYR A 84 3.08 -2.56 4.26
CA TYR A 84 1.97 -1.84 4.86
C TYR A 84 0.62 -2.37 4.39
N VAL A 85 0.41 -2.47 3.07
CA VAL A 85 -0.84 -2.98 2.50
C VAL A 85 -1.05 -4.45 2.87
N ASN A 86 0.00 -5.27 2.87
CA ASN A 86 -0.14 -6.68 3.23
C ASN A 86 -0.44 -6.87 4.73
N LEU A 87 0.18 -6.08 5.60
CA LEU A 87 -0.12 -6.09 7.03
C LEU A 87 -1.57 -5.65 7.28
N PHE A 88 -2.05 -4.62 6.58
CA PHE A 88 -3.46 -4.20 6.64
C PHE A 88 -4.40 -5.38 6.34
N LEU A 89 -4.15 -6.07 5.23
CA LEU A 89 -5.00 -7.18 4.78
C LEU A 89 -4.91 -8.39 5.71
N ASP A 90 -3.71 -8.72 6.21
CA ASP A 90 -3.52 -9.74 7.24
C ASP A 90 -4.32 -9.43 8.51
N ARG A 91 -4.24 -8.21 9.02
CA ARG A 91 -4.98 -7.80 10.22
C ARG A 91 -6.48 -7.76 9.98
N LEU A 92 -6.93 -7.28 8.83
CA LEU A 92 -8.33 -7.22 8.46
C LEU A 92 -8.96 -8.62 8.32
N THR A 93 -8.20 -9.60 7.82
CA THR A 93 -8.66 -10.99 7.67
C THR A 93 -8.66 -11.75 9.00
N LYS A 94 -7.73 -11.44 9.91
CA LYS A 94 -7.67 -12.02 11.26
C LYS A 94 -8.69 -11.43 12.24
N ALA A 95 -9.14 -10.20 12.01
CA ALA A 95 -10.19 -9.58 12.79
C ALA A 95 -11.54 -10.28 12.55
N GLU A 96 -12.16 -10.83 13.61
CA GLU A 96 -13.42 -11.56 13.51
C GLU A 96 -14.64 -10.64 13.62
N LYS A 97 -14.60 -9.68 14.55
CA LYS A 97 -15.71 -8.77 14.82
C LYS A 97 -15.67 -7.55 13.90
N LYS A 98 -16.84 -6.97 13.65
CA LYS A 98 -16.95 -5.74 12.87
C LYS A 98 -16.16 -4.59 13.51
N THR A 99 -16.26 -4.44 14.83
CA THR A 99 -15.54 -3.42 15.60
C THR A 99 -14.04 -3.49 15.39
N ASP A 100 -13.47 -4.70 15.45
CA ASP A 100 -12.04 -4.92 15.32
C ASP A 100 -11.58 -4.64 13.88
N LYS A 101 -12.42 -4.95 12.88
CA LYS A 101 -12.16 -4.59 11.48
C LYS A 101 -12.21 -3.09 11.25
N ASP A 102 -13.15 -2.38 11.89
CA ASP A 102 -13.28 -0.93 11.78
C ASP A 102 -12.09 -0.24 12.46
N GLU A 103 -11.62 -0.77 13.59
CA GLU A 103 -10.38 -0.31 14.26
C GLU A 103 -9.14 -0.52 13.39
N VAL A 104 -8.96 -1.71 12.79
CA VAL A 104 -7.86 -1.96 11.83
C VAL A 104 -7.92 -0.98 10.67
N LYS A 105 -9.10 -0.71 10.10
CA LYS A 105 -9.20 0.28 9.02
C LYS A 105 -8.79 1.67 9.47
N GLU A 106 -9.24 2.10 10.64
CA GLU A 106 -8.96 3.43 11.17
C GLU A 106 -7.47 3.63 11.44
N ILE A 107 -6.81 2.65 12.11
CA ILE A 107 -5.37 2.71 12.42
C ILE A 107 -4.55 2.96 11.14
N PHE A 108 -4.82 2.18 10.08
CA PHE A 108 -4.08 2.32 8.83
C PHE A 108 -4.47 3.62 8.13
N LYS A 109 -5.77 3.89 7.97
CA LYS A 109 -6.24 5.12 7.33
C LYS A 109 -5.60 6.37 7.94
N VAL A 110 -5.62 6.51 9.26
CA VAL A 110 -5.02 7.62 10.01
C VAL A 110 -3.51 7.67 9.85
N ALA A 111 -2.81 6.54 9.92
CA ALA A 111 -1.36 6.50 9.72
C ALA A 111 -0.95 6.98 8.32
N SER A 112 -1.73 6.65 7.28
CA SER A 112 -1.42 7.08 5.90
C SER A 112 -1.54 8.60 5.71
N ILE A 113 -2.55 9.24 6.32
CA ILE A 113 -2.80 10.68 6.16
C ILE A 113 -1.92 11.55 7.07
N ASN A 114 -1.54 11.04 8.25
CA ASN A 114 -0.71 11.78 9.20
C ASN A 114 0.79 11.74 8.85
N ASN A 115 1.20 10.85 7.94
CA ASN A 115 2.58 10.71 7.50
C ASN A 115 2.75 11.19 6.05
N SER A 116 2.39 12.44 5.76
CA SER A 116 2.61 13.01 4.43
C SER A 116 4.10 13.05 4.06
N ARG A 117 4.42 12.67 2.82
CA ARG A 117 5.80 12.67 2.31
C ARG A 117 6.18 13.98 1.66
N PHE A 118 5.30 14.49 0.80
CA PHE A 118 5.55 15.65 -0.05
C PHE A 118 4.77 16.90 0.39
N ASN A 119 3.84 16.75 1.34
CA ASN A 119 2.86 17.77 1.71
C ASN A 119 2.13 18.33 0.48
N ASP A 120 1.71 17.42 -0.42
CA ASP A 120 1.08 17.81 -1.69
C ASP A 120 -0.25 18.52 -1.42
N MET A 121 -0.43 19.66 -2.08
CA MET A 121 -1.60 20.52 -1.93
C MET A 121 -2.74 20.13 -2.88
N ASP A 122 -2.49 19.27 -3.86
CA ASP A 122 -3.54 18.68 -4.69
C ASP A 122 -4.31 17.61 -3.89
N LYS A 123 -5.19 18.08 -3.01
CA LYS A 123 -6.01 17.23 -2.12
C LYS A 123 -7.03 16.39 -2.88
N GLU A 124 -7.40 16.78 -4.10
CA GLU A 124 -8.26 15.97 -4.95
C GLU A 124 -7.52 14.70 -5.37
N LEU A 125 -6.28 14.85 -5.86
CA LEU A 125 -5.43 13.73 -6.23
C LEU A 125 -5.08 12.86 -5.02
N VAL A 126 -4.48 13.45 -3.98
CA VAL A 126 -3.85 12.63 -2.93
C VAL A 126 -4.85 11.96 -1.99
N LEU A 127 -6.11 12.44 -1.95
CA LEU A 127 -7.19 11.84 -1.17
C LEU A 127 -8.19 11.04 -2.03
N ALA A 128 -7.89 10.80 -3.31
CA ALA A 128 -8.77 10.10 -4.25
C ALA A 128 -9.19 8.71 -3.74
N TYR A 129 -8.30 8.01 -3.05
CA TYR A 129 -8.57 6.71 -2.41
C TYR A 129 -9.09 6.88 -0.97
N TYR A 130 -8.48 7.76 -0.18
CA TYR A 130 -8.81 8.01 1.22
C TYR A 130 -10.29 8.27 1.48
N SER A 131 -10.93 9.06 0.60
CA SER A 131 -12.33 9.47 0.74
C SER A 131 -13.30 8.57 -0.02
N ASN A 132 -12.81 7.53 -0.72
CA ASN A 132 -13.62 6.71 -1.60
C ASN A 132 -14.05 5.39 -0.93
N PRO A 133 -15.33 5.22 -0.58
CA PRO A 133 -15.81 4.01 0.10
C PRO A 133 -15.79 2.75 -0.78
N ASN A 134 -15.57 2.89 -2.10
CA ASN A 134 -15.50 1.76 -3.03
C ASN A 134 -14.15 1.02 -3.00
N TYR A 135 -13.15 1.55 -2.29
CA TYR A 135 -11.85 0.91 -2.11
C TYR A 135 -11.65 0.55 -0.65
N ILE A 136 -11.14 -0.65 -0.38
CA ILE A 136 -10.76 -1.04 0.98
C ILE A 136 -9.43 -0.40 1.42
N THR A 137 -8.57 -0.07 0.46
CA THR A 137 -7.30 0.65 0.65
C THR A 137 -7.56 2.16 0.66
N GLN A 138 -8.27 2.64 1.67
CA GLN A 138 -8.58 4.06 1.86
C GLN A 138 -7.37 4.83 2.39
N PHE A 139 -6.28 4.85 1.64
CA PHE A 139 -5.02 5.47 2.03
C PHE A 139 -4.75 6.72 1.21
N SER A 140 -4.03 7.67 1.79
CA SER A 140 -3.48 8.81 1.05
C SER A 140 -2.43 8.31 0.06
N LEU A 141 -2.34 8.93 -1.12
CA LEU A 141 -1.21 8.71 -2.03
C LEU A 141 0.04 9.46 -1.51
N ASP A 142 -0.17 10.64 -0.91
CA ASP A 142 0.90 11.38 -0.26
C ASP A 142 1.22 10.78 1.10
N THR A 143 1.97 9.68 1.10
CA THR A 143 2.35 8.96 2.32
C THR A 143 3.84 8.61 2.31
N ASP A 144 4.53 8.88 3.41
CA ASP A 144 5.84 8.31 3.72
C ASP A 144 5.62 6.91 4.29
N TRP A 145 5.69 5.92 3.41
CA TRP A 145 5.33 4.54 3.73
C TRP A 145 6.24 3.91 4.77
N VAL A 146 7.50 4.34 4.85
CA VAL A 146 8.42 3.86 5.89
C VAL A 146 7.96 4.34 7.27
N ARG A 147 7.57 5.62 7.39
CA ARG A 147 7.04 6.17 8.65
C ARG A 147 5.67 5.60 8.97
N ALA A 148 4.75 5.60 8.00
CA ALA A 148 3.41 5.06 8.19
C ALA A 148 3.43 3.57 8.60
N LEU A 149 4.33 2.75 8.02
CA LEU A 149 4.51 1.35 8.41
C LEU A 149 5.01 1.20 9.85
N ARG A 150 5.95 2.04 10.27
CA ARG A 150 6.41 2.05 11.66
C ARG A 150 5.26 2.42 12.60
N ASP A 151 4.52 3.49 12.31
CA ASP A 151 3.43 3.98 13.16
C ASP A 151 2.31 2.94 13.32
N VAL A 152 1.95 2.20 12.26
CA VAL A 152 0.98 1.09 12.38
C VAL A 152 1.54 -0.09 13.16
N LYS A 153 2.82 -0.43 13.00
CA LYS A 153 3.45 -1.50 13.79
C LYS A 153 3.45 -1.14 15.28
N GLU A 154 3.81 0.08 15.63
CA GLU A 154 3.78 0.59 17.00
C GLU A 154 2.35 0.57 17.56
N SER A 155 1.36 1.07 16.80
CA SER A 155 -0.05 1.08 17.20
C SER A 155 -0.63 -0.33 17.41
N LEU A 156 -0.10 -1.32 16.71
CA LEU A 156 -0.51 -2.72 16.82
C LEU A 156 0.34 -3.55 17.79
N GLY A 157 1.36 -2.95 18.43
CA GLY A 157 2.28 -3.66 19.31
C GLY A 157 3.12 -4.73 18.60
N ILE A 158 3.54 -4.47 17.37
CA ILE A 158 4.38 -5.36 16.55
C ILE A 158 5.81 -4.81 16.56
N GLU A 159 6.76 -5.61 17.06
CA GLU A 159 8.20 -5.30 17.02
C GLU A 159 8.80 -5.42 15.61
#